data_AF-A0A1Y4MAZ9-F1
#
_entry.id   AF-A0A1Y4MAZ9-F1
#
_cell.length_a   1.000
_cell.length_b   1.000
_cell.length_c   1.000
_cell.angle_alpha   90.00
_cell.angle_beta   90.00
_cell.angle_gamma   90.00
#
_symmetry.space_group_name_H-M   'P 1'
#
loop_
_entity.id
_entity.type
_entity.pdbx_description
1 polymer ?
#
loop_
_entity_poly.entity_id
_entity_poly.type
_entity_poly.pdbx_seq_one_letter_code
_entity_poly.pdbx_strand_id
1 'polypeptide(L)'
;GMWQHHGDARGFVGRVDGISVPVDINACYRDYPEIIRANLLNGWTDRDEPGVPKDEMISILKPELERLRDDLAAALGAVKQLLGELGHGAA
;
A
#
# COMPACT_ATOMS: atom_id res chain seq x y z
N GLY A 1 20.22 -25.07 4.35
CA GLY A 1 21.57 -24.71 3.86
C GLY A 1 21.94 -23.38 4.45
N MET A 2 23.20 -23.23 4.84
CA MET A 2 23.78 -22.05 5.49
C MET A 2 23.45 -20.76 4.72
N TRP A 3 22.86 -19.78 5.41
CA TRP A 3 22.60 -18.43 4.93
C TRP A 3 23.93 -17.71 4.71
N GLN A 4 24.59 -17.99 3.59
CA GLN A 4 25.84 -17.34 3.20
C GLN A 4 25.59 -16.62 1.88
N HIS A 5 25.04 -15.40 1.93
CA HIS A 5 25.00 -14.53 0.75
C HIS A 5 25.37 -13.10 1.08
N HIS A 6 26.08 -12.53 0.11
CA HIS A 6 27.07 -11.48 0.21
C HIS A 6 26.52 -10.15 0.73
N GLY A 7 26.83 -9.84 1.99
CA GLY A 7 26.93 -8.46 2.42
C GLY A 7 27.81 -7.67 1.45
N ASP A 8 27.28 -6.57 0.95
CA ASP A 8 27.95 -5.61 0.05
C ASP A 8 28.11 -6.06 -1.43
N ALA A 9 27.31 -7.00 -1.93
CA ALA A 9 27.20 -7.26 -3.37
C ALA A 9 26.36 -6.19 -4.10
N ARG A 10 26.55 -6.04 -5.42
CA ARG A 10 25.80 -5.10 -6.25
C ARG A 10 24.29 -5.39 -6.18
N GLY A 11 23.51 -4.45 -5.66
CA GLY A 11 22.07 -4.64 -5.39
C GLY A 11 21.73 -4.82 -3.90
N PHE A 12 22.69 -4.65 -2.99
CA PHE A 12 22.48 -4.67 -1.55
C PHE A 12 21.50 -3.57 -1.09
N VAL A 13 20.41 -3.96 -0.45
CA VAL A 13 19.31 -3.03 -0.06
C VAL A 13 19.32 -2.71 1.44
N GLY A 14 19.95 -3.54 2.28
CA GLY A 14 20.06 -3.25 3.70
C GLY A 14 20.43 -4.46 4.55
N ARG A 15 20.83 -4.21 5.80
CA ARG A 15 21.09 -5.23 6.82
C ARG A 15 19.84 -5.52 7.62
N VAL A 16 19.80 -6.70 8.24
CA VAL A 16 18.73 -7.09 9.15
C VAL A 16 19.19 -6.89 10.60
N ASP A 17 18.43 -6.13 11.38
CA ASP A 17 18.71 -5.89 12.79
C ASP A 17 18.70 -7.20 13.59
N GLY A 18 19.68 -7.37 14.48
CA GLY A 18 19.84 -8.58 15.29
C GLY A 18 20.63 -9.71 14.63
N ILE A 19 21.02 -9.59 13.36
CA ILE A 19 21.91 -10.54 12.68
C ILE A 19 23.33 -9.97 12.61
N SER A 20 24.28 -10.67 13.23
CA SER A 20 25.67 -10.22 13.38
C SER A 20 26.47 -10.27 12.06
N VAL A 21 26.02 -11.06 11.09
CA VAL A 21 26.65 -11.22 9.78
C VAL A 21 25.95 -10.35 8.73
N PRO A 22 26.68 -9.77 7.76
CA PRO A 22 26.08 -8.90 6.77
C PRO A 22 25.27 -9.75 5.77
N VAL A 23 23.96 -9.74 5.96
CA VAL A 23 22.97 -10.44 5.12
C VAL A 23 22.08 -9.39 4.50
N ASP A 24 21.87 -9.49 3.19
CA ASP A 24 20.93 -8.63 2.47
C ASP A 24 19.49 -8.90 2.91
N ILE A 25 18.72 -7.84 3.15
CA ILE A 25 17.33 -7.92 3.59
C ILE A 25 16.43 -8.68 2.61
N ASN A 26 16.60 -8.52 1.30
CA ASN A 26 15.79 -9.22 0.31
C ASN A 26 16.16 -10.69 0.23
N ALA A 27 17.44 -11.02 0.44
CA ALA A 27 17.86 -12.41 0.60
C ALA A 27 17.29 -13.00 1.90
N CYS A 28 17.33 -12.25 3.01
CA CYS A 28 16.87 -12.67 4.32
C CYS A 28 15.38 -13.07 4.33
N TYR A 29 14.55 -12.26 3.67
CA TYR A 29 13.10 -12.46 3.68
C TYR A 29 12.57 -13.12 2.41
N ARG A 30 13.43 -13.57 1.49
CA ARG A 30 13.06 -14.10 0.17
C ARG A 30 12.01 -15.20 0.26
N ASP A 31 12.25 -16.18 1.14
CA ASP A 31 11.45 -17.40 1.21
C ASP A 31 10.38 -17.34 2.31
N TYR A 32 10.37 -16.27 3.12
CA TYR A 32 9.43 -16.13 4.23
C TYR A 32 7.97 -16.20 3.79
N PRO A 33 7.54 -15.56 2.68
CA PRO A 33 6.18 -15.69 2.21
C PRO A 33 5.78 -17.14 1.96
N GLU A 34 6.64 -17.94 1.34
CA GLU A 34 6.35 -19.35 1.06
C GLU A 34 6.39 -20.21 2.32
N ILE A 35 7.34 -19.97 3.23
CA ILE A 35 7.46 -20.70 4.49
C ILE A 35 6.25 -20.42 5.41
N ILE A 36 5.83 -19.16 5.53
CA ILE A 36 4.66 -18.76 6.32
C ILE A 36 3.41 -19.46 5.79
N ARG A 37 3.23 -19.48 4.47
CA ARG A 37 2.11 -20.16 3.81
C ARG A 37 2.14 -21.66 4.02
N ALA A 38 3.25 -22.31 3.68
CA ALA A 38 3.39 -23.76 3.75
C ALA A 38 3.15 -24.32 5.17
N ASN A 39 3.39 -23.49 6.19
CA ASN A 39 3.20 -23.86 7.59
C ASN A 39 1.95 -23.25 8.22
N LEU A 40 1.06 -22.61 7.44
CA LEU A 40 -0.19 -22.00 7.93
C LEU A 40 0.03 -21.02 9.11
N LEU A 41 1.15 -20.28 9.08
CA LEU A 41 1.52 -19.32 10.12
C LEU A 41 0.80 -17.99 9.89
N ASN A 42 0.72 -17.13 10.92
CA ASN A 42 0.10 -15.79 10.84
C ASN A 42 -1.38 -15.79 10.41
N GLY A 43 -2.15 -16.81 10.81
CA GLY A 43 -3.58 -16.90 10.50
C GLY A 43 -3.90 -17.34 9.07
N TRP A 44 -2.89 -17.81 8.32
CA TRP A 44 -3.10 -18.45 7.02
C TRP A 44 -3.81 -19.80 7.20
N THR A 45 -4.71 -20.11 6.29
CA THR A 45 -5.45 -21.38 6.23
C THR A 45 -5.20 -22.07 4.89
N ASP A 46 -5.49 -23.37 4.81
CA ASP A 46 -5.35 -24.18 3.59
C ASP A 46 -6.23 -23.70 2.41
N ARG A 47 -7.16 -22.78 2.68
CA ARG A 47 -8.05 -22.14 1.70
C ARG A 47 -7.51 -20.84 1.12
N ASP A 48 -6.38 -20.35 1.61
CA ASP A 48 -5.79 -19.11 1.14
C ASP A 48 -5.00 -19.34 -0.15
N GLU A 49 -5.67 -19.18 -1.30
CA GLU A 49 -5.05 -19.30 -2.63
C GLU A 49 -4.12 -18.11 -2.95
N PRO A 50 -2.95 -18.35 -3.57
CA PRO A 50 -2.02 -17.28 -3.95
C PRO A 50 -2.56 -16.47 -5.14
N GLY A 51 -2.61 -15.15 -4.96
CA GLY A 51 -2.86 -14.20 -6.05
C GLY A 51 -4.31 -13.77 -6.24
N VAL A 52 -5.24 -14.27 -5.42
CA VAL A 52 -6.58 -13.68 -5.33
C VAL A 52 -6.50 -12.58 -4.29
N PRO A 53 -6.66 -11.29 -4.66
CA PRO A 53 -6.91 -10.25 -3.67
C PRO A 53 -8.12 -10.73 -2.86
N LYS A 54 -7.91 -11.05 -1.58
CA LYS A 54 -9.06 -11.20 -0.70
C LYS A 54 -9.82 -9.89 -0.81
N ASP A 55 -11.09 -10.00 -1.15
CA ASP A 55 -12.06 -8.92 -1.34
C ASP A 55 -12.30 -8.14 -0.02
N GLU A 56 -11.26 -7.86 0.76
CA GLU A 56 -11.17 -6.66 1.59
C GLU A 56 -10.98 -5.42 0.68
N MET A 57 -11.67 -5.40 -0.47
CA MET A 57 -12.06 -4.15 -1.08
C MET A 57 -12.95 -3.49 -0.04
N ILE A 58 -12.43 -2.42 0.60
CA ILE A 58 -13.25 -1.47 1.34
C ILE A 58 -14.47 -1.23 0.45
N SER A 59 -15.63 -1.73 0.87
CA SER A 59 -16.87 -1.60 0.13
C SER A 59 -17.30 -0.15 0.26
N ILE A 60 -16.56 0.74 -0.40
CA ILE A 60 -17.02 2.10 -0.64
C ILE A 60 -18.23 1.89 -1.52
N LEU A 61 -19.41 2.07 -0.93
CA LEU A 61 -20.65 1.98 -1.66
C LEU A 61 -20.55 3.04 -2.76
N LYS A 62 -20.47 2.58 -4.02
CA LYS A 62 -20.47 3.43 -5.22
C LYS A 62 -21.39 4.66 -5.11
N PRO A 63 -22.62 4.58 -4.55
CA PRO A 63 -23.46 5.77 -4.35
C PRO A 63 -22.88 6.82 -3.40
N GLU A 64 -22.13 6.44 -2.36
CA GLU A 64 -21.50 7.40 -1.45
C GLU A 64 -20.36 8.15 -2.13
N LEU A 65 -19.57 7.44 -2.95
CA LEU A 65 -18.49 8.04 -3.73
C LEU A 65 -19.04 9.01 -4.80
N GLU A 66 -20.13 8.63 -5.46
CA GLU A 66 -20.83 9.48 -6.42
C GLU A 66 -21.39 10.76 -5.74
N ARG A 67 -22.00 10.62 -4.57
CA ARG A 67 -22.46 11.78 -3.78
C ARG A 67 -21.31 12.71 -3.37
N LEU A 68 -20.21 12.15 -2.85
CA LEU A 68 -19.02 12.92 -2.48
C LEU A 68 -18.44 13.71 -3.67
N ARG A 69 -18.41 13.09 -4.86
CA ARG A 69 -17.97 13.75 -6.09
C ARG A 69 -18.88 14.93 -6.44
N ASP A 70 -20.20 14.73 -6.36
CA ASP A 70 -21.18 15.75 -6.74
C ASP A 70 -21.17 16.93 -5.75
N ASP A 71 -21.05 16.65 -4.45
CA ASP A 71 -20.91 17.66 -3.40
C ASP A 71 -19.64 18.51 -3.59
N LEU A 72 -18.52 17.85 -3.93
CA LEU A 72 -17.26 18.54 -4.21
C LEU A 72 -17.37 19.43 -5.46
N ALA A 73 -18.03 18.96 -6.51
CA ALA A 73 -18.26 19.74 -7.72
C ALA A 73 -19.14 20.98 -7.44
N ALA A 74 -20.18 20.83 -6.62
CA ALA A 74 -21.03 21.94 -6.20
C ALA A 74 -20.26 22.97 -5.36
N ALA A 75 -19.45 22.52 -4.40
CA ALA A 75 -18.63 23.40 -3.57
C ALA A 75 -17.61 24.20 -4.40
N LEU A 76 -16.94 23.56 -5.36
CA LEU A 76 -16.01 24.23 -6.28
C LEU A 76 -16.74 25.26 -7.16
N GLY A 77 -17.96 24.95 -7.61
CA GLY A 77 -18.81 25.88 -8.34
C GLY A 77 -19.14 27.14 -7.51
N ALA A 78 -19.54 26.96 -6.26
CA ALA A 78 -19.86 28.06 -5.35
C ALA A 78 -18.63 28.93 -5.06
N VAL A 79 -17.46 28.33 -4.81
CA VAL A 79 -16.20 29.06 -4.60
C VAL A 79 -15.83 29.87 -5.85
N LYS A 80 -16.00 29.30 -7.04
CA LYS A 80 -15.74 30.01 -8.31
C LYS A 80 -16.68 31.21 -8.50
N GLN A 81 -17.95 31.10 -8.12
CA GLN A 81 -18.89 32.22 -8.16
C GLN A 81 -18.50 33.33 -7.18
N LEU A 82 -18.17 32.99 -5.93
CA LEU A 82 -17.72 33.96 -4.93
C LEU A 82 -16.47 34.72 -5.37
N LEU A 83 -15.49 34.02 -5.95
CA LEU A 83 -14.28 34.65 -6.50
C LEU A 83 -14.60 35.52 -7.73
N GLY A 84 -15.57 35.11 -8.56
CA GLY A 84 -16.06 35.90 -9.67
C GLY A 84 -16.75 37.20 -9.21
N GLU A 85 -17.59 37.13 -8.19
CA GLU A 85 -18.31 38.29 -7.62
C GLU A 85 -17.35 39.29 -6.95
N LEU A 86 -16.34 38.80 -6.22
CA LEU A 86 -15.28 39.63 -5.65
C LEU A 86 -14.43 40.36 -6.71
N GLY A 87 -14.30 39.79 -7.92
CA GLY A 87 -13.60 40.41 -9.03
C GLY A 87 -14.35 41.56 -9.72
N HIS A 88 -15.67 41.67 -9.52
CA HIS A 88 -16.51 42.73 -10.12
C HIS A 88 -16.80 43.90 -9.16
N GLY A 89 -16.36 43.83 -7.90
CA GLY A 89 -16.57 44.86 -6.88
C GLY A 89 -15.47 45.91 -6.75
N ALA A 90 -14.44 45.87 -7.61
CA ALA A 90 -13.34 46.84 -7.64
C ALA A 90 -13.34 47.60 -8.97
N ALA A 91 -14.35 48.43 -9.20
CA ALA A 91 -14.36 49.47 -10.23
C ALA A 91 -15.20 50.66 -9.75
#